data_AF-A0A2E4AT12-F1
#
_entry.id   AF-A0A2E4AT12-F1
#
_cell.length_a   1.000
_cell.length_b   1.000
_cell.length_c   1.000
_cell.angle_alpha   90.00
_cell.angle_beta   90.00
_cell.angle_gamma   90.00
#
_symmetry.space_group_name_H-M   'P 1'
#
loop_
_entity.id
_entity.type
_entity.pdbx_description
1 polymer ?
#
loop_
_entity_poly.entity_id
_entity_poly.type
_entity_poly.pdbx_seq_one_letter_code
_entity_poly.pdbx_strand_id
1 'polypeptide(L)'
;WAPGRGLAAHNHKTWAVVAGIEGQEHETNYRRLDDGLKSGFAQLEKTHKETILAGNVVCCMPEDIHSVHNNGAQIAVSLHTYGRHLNYTGRSLFDNETHSETPCIVKITDE
;
A
#
# COMPACT_ATOMS: atom_id res chain seq x y z
N TRP A 1 -4.81 -11.59 -1.25
CA TRP A 1 -3.38 -11.88 -1.50
C TRP A 1 -3.08 -13.36 -1.47
N ALA A 2 -2.71 -13.97 -2.61
CA ALA A 2 -2.13 -15.32 -2.61
C ALA A 2 -0.74 -15.32 -1.93
N PRO A 3 -0.20 -16.49 -1.52
CA PRO A 3 1.14 -16.60 -0.96
C PRO A 3 2.21 -15.94 -1.85
N GLY A 4 3.08 -15.12 -1.24
CA GLY A 4 4.13 -14.36 -1.93
C GLY A 4 3.61 -13.20 -2.79
N ARG A 5 2.33 -12.83 -2.70
CA ARG A 5 1.74 -11.69 -3.42
C ARG A 5 1.55 -10.50 -2.49
N GLY A 6 1.55 -9.31 -3.09
CA GLY A 6 1.48 -8.05 -2.39
C GLY A 6 1.42 -6.87 -3.34
N LEU A 7 1.53 -5.67 -2.79
CA LEU A 7 1.72 -4.42 -3.52
C LEU A 7 2.93 -3.68 -2.92
N ALA A 8 3.80 -3.19 -3.80
CA ALA A 8 4.96 -2.40 -3.40
C ALA A 8 4.55 -1.13 -2.64
N ALA A 9 5.53 -0.39 -2.10
CA ALA A 9 5.26 0.83 -1.35
C ALA A 9 4.39 1.79 -2.18
N HIS A 10 3.29 2.27 -1.62
CA HIS A 10 2.33 3.14 -2.29
C HIS A 10 1.60 4.01 -1.29
N ASN A 11 1.06 5.14 -1.78
CA ASN A 11 0.12 5.97 -1.04
C ASN A 11 -1.30 5.83 -1.61
N HIS A 12 -2.22 6.59 -1.04
CA HIS A 12 -3.65 6.51 -1.39
C HIS A 12 -4.18 7.79 -2.04
N LYS A 13 -3.65 8.96 -1.65
CA LYS A 13 -4.16 10.29 -2.01
C LYS A 13 -5.65 10.49 -1.70
N THR A 14 -6.16 9.68 -0.77
CA THR A 14 -7.49 9.72 -0.13
C THR A 14 -7.37 8.95 1.19
N TRP A 15 -8.34 9.08 2.10
CA TRP A 15 -8.41 8.20 3.25
C TRP A 15 -8.76 6.75 2.83
N ALA A 16 -8.27 5.78 3.59
CA ALA A 16 -8.59 4.36 3.44
C ALA A 16 -8.83 3.71 4.82
N VAL A 17 -9.68 2.68 4.84
CA VAL A 17 -9.85 1.76 5.97
C VAL A 17 -9.67 0.35 5.45
N VAL A 18 -8.75 -0.40 6.05
CA VAL A 18 -8.44 -1.79 5.67
C VAL A 18 -8.79 -2.69 6.85
N ALA A 19 -9.69 -3.64 6.62
CA ALA A 19 -10.09 -4.63 7.62
C ALA A 19 -9.60 -6.02 7.21
N GLY A 20 -8.85 -6.69 8.08
CA GLY A 20 -8.45 -8.07 7.88
C GLY A 20 -9.65 -9.02 7.99
N ILE A 21 -9.79 -9.93 7.03
CA ILE A 21 -10.91 -10.89 6.94
C ILE A 21 -10.42 -12.32 7.15
N GLU A 22 -9.36 -12.72 6.45
CA GLU A 22 -8.81 -14.08 6.51
C GLU A 22 -7.29 -14.05 6.32
N GLY A 23 -6.57 -15.00 6.91
CA GLY A 23 -5.13 -15.11 6.77
C GLY A 23 -4.38 -13.94 7.40
N GLN A 24 -3.21 -13.63 6.84
CA GLN A 24 -2.28 -12.64 7.38
C GLN A 24 -1.75 -11.70 6.30
N GLU A 25 -2.07 -10.42 6.41
CA GLU A 25 -1.50 -9.36 5.58
C GLU A 25 -0.35 -8.69 6.34
N HIS A 26 0.85 -8.63 5.77
CA HIS A 26 1.98 -7.95 6.40
C HIS A 26 2.20 -6.59 5.76
N GLU A 27 2.10 -5.56 6.57
CA GLU A 27 2.35 -4.19 6.14
C GLU A 27 3.73 -3.72 6.60
N THR A 28 4.39 -2.94 5.74
CA THR A 28 5.56 -2.13 6.12
C THR A 28 5.22 -0.69 5.82
N ASN A 29 5.30 0.16 6.83
CA ASN A 29 5.05 1.59 6.72
C ASN A 29 6.36 2.33 6.44
N TYR A 30 6.24 3.44 5.72
CA TYR A 30 7.36 4.25 5.25
C TYR A 30 7.15 5.72 5.56
N ARG A 31 8.26 6.43 5.74
CA ARG A 31 8.31 7.89 5.79
C ARG A 31 9.10 8.41 4.60
N ARG A 32 8.58 9.42 3.92
CA ARG A 32 9.29 10.14 2.86
C ARG A 32 10.40 11.01 3.47
N LEU A 33 11.59 10.97 2.90
CA LEU A 33 12.77 11.73 3.34
C LEU A 33 13.08 12.94 2.44
N ASP A 34 12.57 12.95 1.21
CA ASP A 34 12.67 14.08 0.29
C ASP A 34 11.50 15.08 0.44
N ASP A 35 11.62 16.22 -0.24
CA ASP A 35 10.65 17.32 -0.21
C ASP A 35 9.45 17.15 -1.16
N GLY A 36 9.43 16.08 -1.97
CA GLY A 36 8.38 15.82 -2.96
C GLY A 36 8.37 16.77 -4.16
N LEU A 37 9.37 17.64 -4.31
CA LEU A 37 9.41 18.63 -5.40
C LEU A 37 9.98 18.06 -6.70
N LYS A 38 10.82 17.02 -6.60
CA LYS A 38 11.42 16.37 -7.76
C LYS A 38 10.47 15.32 -8.34
N SER A 39 9.85 15.65 -9.47
CA SER A 39 8.97 14.73 -10.20
C SER A 39 9.64 13.38 -10.45
N GLY A 40 8.92 12.30 -10.12
CA GLY A 40 9.35 10.92 -10.34
C GLY A 40 10.41 10.39 -9.37
N PHE A 41 10.74 11.14 -8.32
CA PHE A 41 11.74 10.75 -7.32
C PHE A 41 11.13 10.72 -5.92
N ALA A 42 11.44 9.68 -5.16
CA ALA A 42 11.16 9.63 -3.73
C ALA A 42 12.23 8.80 -3.00
N GLN A 43 12.69 9.30 -1.86
CA GLN A 43 13.55 8.54 -0.95
C GLN A 43 12.75 8.18 0.29
N LEU A 44 12.67 6.89 0.62
CA LEU A 44 11.87 6.41 1.74
C LEU A 44 12.71 5.78 2.85
N GLU A 45 12.19 5.84 4.06
CA GLU A 45 12.69 5.11 5.22
C GLU A 45 11.59 4.19 5.75
N LYS A 46 11.92 2.92 6.01
CA LYS A 46 11.00 1.99 6.70
C LYS A 46 10.85 2.44 8.15
N THR A 47 9.62 2.61 8.62
CA THR A 47 9.34 3.07 9.98
C THR A 47 8.95 1.92 10.90
N HIS A 48 7.90 1.20 10.55
CA HIS A 48 7.41 0.08 11.34
C HIS A 48 6.77 -0.98 10.45
N LYS A 49 6.55 -2.16 11.05
CA LYS A 49 5.89 -3.29 10.42
C LYS A 49 4.76 -3.76 11.31
N GLU A 50 3.69 -4.21 10.69
CA GLU A 50 2.55 -4.78 11.38
C GLU A 50 1.95 -5.93 10.58
N THR A 51 1.20 -6.80 11.26
CA THR A 51 0.48 -7.91 10.63
C THR A 51 -0.99 -7.72 10.92
N ILE A 52 -1.79 -7.61 9.86
CA ILE A 52 -3.24 -7.47 9.93
C ILE A 52 -3.85 -8.87 9.84
N LEU A 53 -4.51 -9.27 10.92
CA LEU A 53 -5.25 -10.53 11.04
C LEU A 53 -6.76 -10.27 10.95
N ALA A 54 -7.54 -11.35 10.90
CA ALA A 54 -9.00 -11.27 10.97
C ALA A 54 -9.48 -10.44 12.17
N GLY A 55 -10.30 -9.43 11.91
CA GLY A 55 -10.84 -8.50 12.91
C GLY A 55 -9.94 -7.31 13.27
N ASN A 56 -8.70 -7.26 12.77
CA ASN A 56 -7.90 -6.03 12.85
C ASN A 56 -8.35 -5.01 11.81
N VAL A 57 -8.19 -3.73 12.14
CA VAL A 57 -8.52 -2.60 11.26
C VAL A 57 -7.39 -1.58 11.32
N VAL A 58 -6.94 -1.13 10.15
CA VAL A 58 -6.01 0.00 10.00
C VAL A 58 -6.63 1.10 9.16
N CYS A 59 -6.23 2.34 9.46
CA CYS A 59 -6.65 3.53 8.75
C CYS A 59 -5.43 4.16 8.10
N CYS A 60 -5.53 4.49 6.81
CA CYS A 60 -4.48 5.18 6.07
C CYS A 60 -4.96 6.58 5.67
N MET A 61 -4.14 7.59 5.94
CA MET A 61 -4.33 8.95 5.48
C MET A 61 -3.76 9.14 4.07
N PRO A 62 -4.14 10.21 3.34
CA PRO A 62 -3.78 10.39 1.93
C PRO A 62 -2.30 10.23 1.59
N GLU A 63 -1.41 10.68 2.48
CA GLU A 63 0.04 10.68 2.28
C GLU A 63 0.76 9.56 3.02
N ASP A 64 0.03 8.69 3.74
CA ASP A 64 0.64 7.51 4.36
C ASP A 64 1.13 6.58 3.26
N ILE A 65 2.37 6.10 3.42
CA ILE A 65 3.02 5.19 2.47
C ILE A 65 3.24 3.85 3.13
N HIS A 66 2.71 2.80 2.53
CA HIS A 66 2.92 1.44 3.00
C HIS A 66 3.09 0.44 1.85
N SER A 67 3.70 -0.70 2.13
CA SER A 67 3.71 -1.85 1.24
C SER A 67 2.98 -3.00 1.91
N VAL A 68 2.29 -3.80 1.11
CA VAL A 68 1.52 -4.95 1.57
C VAL A 68 2.15 -6.22 1.02
N HIS A 69 2.30 -7.25 1.83
CA HIS A 69 2.79 -8.55 1.38
C HIS A 69 2.23 -9.72 2.19
N ASN A 70 1.82 -10.80 1.52
CA ASN A 70 1.51 -12.07 2.16
C ASN A 70 2.75 -12.98 2.13
N ASN A 71 3.50 -13.02 3.23
CA ASN A 71 4.62 -13.93 3.41
C ASN A 71 4.21 -15.31 4.00
N GLY A 72 2.91 -15.56 4.18
CA GLY A 72 2.38 -16.81 4.71
C GLY A 72 2.09 -17.85 3.62
N ALA A 73 1.73 -19.06 4.05
CA ALA A 73 1.40 -20.17 3.16
C ALA A 73 -0.08 -20.21 2.72
N GLN A 74 -0.95 -19.45 3.38
CA GLN A 74 -2.39 -19.41 3.12
C GLN A 74 -2.78 -18.14 2.37
N ILE A 75 -3.95 -18.13 1.73
CA ILE A 75 -4.51 -16.90 1.16
C ILE A 75 -4.82 -15.93 2.31
N ALA A 76 -4.51 -14.64 2.10
CA ALA A 76 -4.95 -13.55 2.97
C ALA A 76 -6.02 -12.73 2.25
N VAL A 77 -7.09 -12.36 2.95
CA VAL A 77 -8.18 -11.54 2.44
C VAL A 77 -8.37 -10.34 3.36
N SER A 78 -8.47 -9.18 2.76
CA SER A 78 -8.72 -7.90 3.43
C SER A 78 -9.78 -7.13 2.64
N LEU A 79 -10.61 -6.38 3.37
CA LEU A 79 -11.61 -5.48 2.81
C LEU A 79 -11.06 -4.06 2.87
N HIS A 80 -10.90 -3.43 1.71
CA HIS A 80 -10.42 -2.06 1.60
C HIS A 80 -11.56 -1.13 1.22
N THR A 81 -11.79 -0.10 2.04
CA THR A 81 -12.72 0.99 1.76
C THR A 81 -11.91 2.26 1.52
N TYR A 82 -12.22 2.98 0.45
CA TYR A 82 -11.52 4.21 0.08
C TYR A 82 -12.49 5.38 -0.05
N GLY A 83 -12.04 6.57 0.33
CA GLY A 83 -12.83 7.81 0.19
C GLY A 83 -13.06 8.25 -1.26
N ARG A 84 -12.34 7.67 -2.22
CA ARG A 84 -12.46 7.93 -3.65
C ARG A 84 -11.99 6.72 -4.45
N HIS A 85 -12.49 6.58 -5.66
CA HIS A 85 -11.99 5.60 -6.61
C HIS A 85 -10.48 5.78 -6.88
N LEU A 86 -9.67 4.75 -6.59
CA LEU A 86 -8.19 4.81 -6.58
C LEU A 86 -7.56 5.36 -7.87
N ASN A 87 -8.06 4.94 -9.04
CA ASN A 87 -7.51 5.43 -10.31
C ASN A 87 -7.70 6.93 -10.56
N TYR A 88 -8.48 7.64 -9.73
CA TYR A 88 -8.74 9.07 -9.83
C TYR A 88 -8.17 9.88 -8.67
N THR A 89 -7.34 9.28 -7.80
CA THR A 89 -6.70 10.00 -6.69
C THR A 89 -5.35 10.59 -7.06
N GLY A 90 -4.70 10.11 -8.13
CA GLY A 90 -3.34 10.48 -8.47
C GLY A 90 -2.29 9.85 -7.55
N ARG A 91 -2.61 8.69 -6.97
CA ARG A 91 -1.70 7.94 -6.09
C ARG A 91 -0.48 7.37 -6.82
N SER A 92 0.55 7.06 -6.04
CA SER A 92 1.87 6.67 -6.52
C SER A 92 2.32 5.32 -5.96
N LEU A 93 3.12 4.61 -6.77
CA LEU A 93 4.03 3.54 -6.37
C LEU A 93 5.40 4.15 -6.11
N PHE A 94 6.09 3.60 -5.14
CA PHE A 94 7.43 3.98 -4.75
C PHE A 94 8.34 2.76 -4.77
N ASP A 95 9.51 2.92 -5.39
CA ASP A 95 10.58 1.93 -5.35
C ASP A 95 11.73 2.49 -4.53
N ASN A 96 12.01 1.82 -3.41
CA ASN A 96 13.04 2.25 -2.48
C ASN A 96 14.46 1.93 -2.94
N GLU A 97 14.66 1.00 -3.87
CA GLU A 97 15.98 0.66 -4.42
C GLU A 97 16.39 1.67 -5.49
N THR A 98 15.44 2.06 -6.34
CA THR A 98 15.69 3.00 -7.45
C THR A 98 15.36 4.46 -7.10
N HIS A 99 14.77 4.69 -5.92
CA HIS A 99 14.22 5.98 -5.47
C HIS A 99 13.23 6.59 -6.47
N SER A 100 12.42 5.76 -7.11
CA SER A 100 11.47 6.20 -8.13
C SER A 100 10.05 6.32 -7.59
N GLU A 101 9.33 7.32 -8.09
CA GLU A 101 7.90 7.53 -7.87
C GLU A 101 7.17 7.41 -9.23
N THR A 102 6.17 6.54 -9.31
CA THR A 102 5.41 6.32 -10.56
C THR A 102 3.91 6.22 -10.28
N PRO A 103 3.02 6.48 -11.25
CA PRO A 103 1.57 6.36 -11.01
C PRO A 103 1.13 4.94 -10.61
N CYS A 104 0.31 4.81 -9.56
CA CYS A 104 -0.27 3.53 -9.14
C CYS A 104 -1.69 3.35 -9.69
N ILE A 105 -1.79 2.76 -10.88
CA ILE A 105 -3.07 2.49 -11.54
C ILE A 105 -3.49 1.03 -11.34
N VAL A 106 -4.69 0.83 -10.79
CA VAL A 106 -5.33 -0.49 -10.77
C VAL A 106 -5.81 -0.82 -12.18
N LYS A 107 -5.25 -1.88 -12.76
CA LYS A 107 -5.75 -2.44 -14.02
C LYS A 107 -6.88 -3.41 -13.69
N ILE A 108 -8.06 -3.14 -14.20
CA ILE A 108 -9.15 -4.11 -14.21
C ILE A 108 -8.99 -4.87 -15.52
N THR A 109 -8.67 -6.15 -15.45
CA THR A 109 -8.72 -7.04 -16.60
C THR A 109 -10.14 -7.61 -16.64
N ASP A 110 -10.84 -7.38 -17.74
CA ASP A 110 -12.02 -8.16 -18.08
C ASP A 110 -11.50 -9.57 -18.40
N GLU A 111 -11.98 -10.59 -17.68
CA GLU A 111 -11.74 -12.00 -18.05
C GLU A 111 -12.38 -12.33 -19.40
#